data_AF-A0A8J3DMY9-F1
#
_entry.id   AF-A0A8J3DMY9-F1
#
_cell.length_a   1.000
_cell.length_b   1.000
_cell.length_c   1.000
_cell.angle_alpha   90.00
_cell.angle_beta   90.00
_cell.angle_gamma   90.00
#
_symmetry.space_group_name_H-M   'P 1'
#
loop_
_entity.id
_entity.type
_entity.pdbx_description
1 polymer ?
#
loop_
_entity_poly.entity_id
_entity_poly.type
_entity_poly.pdbx_seq_one_letter_code
_entity_poly.pdbx_strand_id
1 'polypeptide(L)'
;MVVGVGTVVADNPSLTVRAVEGQNPTRVVIDPSGRIPHASKLLHDGQSPVIIVQATDVDSRAPNAETIALERQENGCLEVSDILCALSGRGLKTILVEGGACTISRFINAGCIDRLHVAVAPLIIGAGPAGITLPPIDKLAQAQRPKIDIYDIGSDIVFDCDFRRSPDLAADPAYRDDRRADRCDPSAEV
;
A
#
# COMPACT_ATOMS: atom_id res chain seq x y z
N MET A 1 8.97 0.42 -1.41
CA MET A 1 8.27 0.12 -0.14
C MET A 1 7.33 1.27 0.14
N VAL A 2 6.04 1.00 0.35
CA VAL A 2 5.03 1.99 0.71
C VAL A 2 4.55 1.71 2.12
N VAL A 3 4.49 2.72 2.98
CA VAL A 3 3.89 2.65 4.30
C VAL A 3 2.96 3.83 4.55
N GLY A 4 1.98 3.66 5.44
CA GLY A 4 1.22 4.78 5.97
C GLY A 4 2.01 5.52 7.05
N VAL A 5 1.80 6.84 7.16
CA VAL A 5 2.45 7.67 8.20
C VAL A 5 2.19 7.18 9.63
N GLY A 6 1.07 6.49 9.88
CA GLY A 6 0.78 5.89 11.19
C GLY A 6 1.87 4.94 11.66
N THR A 7 2.41 4.11 10.75
CA THR A 7 3.54 3.20 11.03
C THR A 7 4.83 3.99 11.29
N VAL A 8 5.08 5.05 10.52
CA VAL A 8 6.27 5.88 10.72
C VAL A 8 6.26 6.58 12.08
N VAL A 9 5.11 7.11 12.48
CA VAL A 9 4.93 7.78 13.78
C VAL A 9 5.05 6.79 14.94
N ALA A 10 4.49 5.58 14.81
CA ALA A 10 4.51 4.59 15.88
C ALA A 10 5.90 3.94 16.05
N ASP A 11 6.54 3.54 14.95
CA ASP A 11 7.68 2.61 15.00
C ASP A 11 9.02 3.26 14.62
N ASN A 12 8.98 4.45 14.02
CA ASN A 12 10.15 5.15 13.47
C ASN A 12 11.11 4.20 12.69
N PRO A 13 10.62 3.50 11.65
CA PRO A 13 11.35 2.45 10.95
C PRO A 13 12.37 3.02 9.95
N SER A 14 13.42 2.25 9.64
CA SER A 14 14.37 2.57 8.57
C SER A 14 13.89 2.16 7.17
N LEU A 15 13.01 1.13 7.10
CA LEU A 15 12.49 0.55 5.84
C LEU A 15 13.58 0.10 4.86
N THR A 16 14.63 -0.55 5.38
CA THR A 16 15.79 -1.05 4.62
C THR A 16 15.81 -2.58 4.55
N VAL A 17 16.50 -3.10 3.54
CA VAL A 17 16.79 -4.54 3.43
C VAL A 17 17.98 -4.87 4.35
N ARG A 18 17.80 -5.84 5.24
CA ARG A 18 18.80 -6.17 6.29
C ARG A 18 19.10 -7.66 6.47
N ALA A 19 18.15 -8.53 6.11
CA ALA A 19 18.26 -9.97 6.35
C ALA A 19 18.89 -10.74 5.17
N VAL A 20 19.02 -10.07 4.02
CA VAL A 20 19.59 -10.61 2.78
C VAL A 20 20.38 -9.50 2.08
N GLU A 21 21.31 -9.88 1.20
CA GLU A 21 21.95 -8.93 0.32
C GLU A 21 20.95 -8.37 -0.70
N GLY A 22 21.00 -7.06 -0.95
CA GLY A 22 20.11 -6.42 -1.91
C GLY A 22 20.14 -4.89 -1.82
N GLN A 23 19.52 -4.25 -2.80
CA GLN A 23 19.35 -2.80 -2.80
C GLN A 23 18.18 -2.40 -1.89
N ASN A 24 18.34 -1.30 -1.16
CA ASN A 24 17.23 -0.71 -0.44
C ASN A 24 16.19 -0.17 -1.43
N PRO A 25 14.89 -0.47 -1.24
CA PRO A 25 13.86 0.07 -2.11
C PRO A 25 13.66 1.56 -1.84
N THR A 26 13.17 2.32 -2.82
CA THR A 26 12.62 3.65 -2.58
C THR A 26 11.54 3.56 -1.49
N ARG A 27 11.63 4.46 -0.51
CA ARG A 27 10.76 4.50 0.67
C ARG A 27 9.68 5.53 0.44
N VAL A 28 8.43 5.10 0.41
CA VAL A 28 7.27 5.96 0.17
C VAL A 28 6.43 6.01 1.43
N VAL A 29 6.16 7.21 1.94
CA VAL A 29 5.27 7.43 3.08
C VAL A 29 4.00 8.10 2.59
N ILE A 30 2.85 7.47 2.79
CA ILE A 30 1.53 8.08 2.57
C ILE A 30 1.18 8.88 3.83
N ASP A 31 1.31 10.19 3.72
CA ASP A 31 1.07 11.14 4.80
C ASP A 31 0.18 12.29 4.34
N PRO A 32 -1.14 12.04 4.18
CA PRO A 32 -2.03 13.04 3.62
C PRO A 32 -1.94 14.37 4.36
N SER A 33 -1.77 14.34 5.69
CA SER A 33 -1.84 15.49 6.61
C SER A 33 -0.49 16.01 7.12
N GLY A 34 0.64 15.58 6.54
CA GLY A 34 1.98 16.08 6.91
C GLY A 34 2.38 15.81 8.36
N ARG A 35 1.99 14.66 8.92
CA ARG A 35 2.24 14.26 10.31
C ARG A 35 3.60 13.60 10.56
N ILE A 36 4.37 13.30 9.52
CA ILE A 36 5.67 12.65 9.67
C ILE A 36 6.60 13.50 10.56
N PRO A 37 7.16 12.93 11.65
CA PRO A 37 8.09 13.67 12.49
C PRO A 37 9.35 14.06 11.72
N HIS A 38 9.77 15.33 11.80
CA HIS A 38 11.01 15.79 11.16
C HIS A 38 12.26 15.00 11.60
N ALA A 39 12.24 14.39 12.78
CA ALA A 39 13.32 13.57 13.32
C ALA A 39 13.23 12.08 12.95
N SER A 40 12.29 11.67 12.07
CA SER A 40 12.16 10.28 11.65
C SER A 40 13.44 9.77 10.99
N LYS A 41 13.90 8.57 11.39
CA LYS A 41 15.18 7.98 10.96
C LYS A 41 15.33 7.93 9.44
N LEU A 42 14.26 7.53 8.76
CA LEU A 42 14.24 7.40 7.30
C LEU A 42 14.57 8.70 6.56
N LEU A 43 14.37 9.87 7.18
CA LEU A 43 14.69 11.19 6.60
C LEU A 43 16.17 11.59 6.74
N HIS A 44 16.93 10.88 7.57
CA HIS A 44 18.30 11.27 7.95
C HIS A 44 19.36 10.20 7.74
N ASP A 45 18.96 8.93 7.58
CA ASP A 45 19.90 7.80 7.49
C ASP A 45 20.63 7.67 6.15
N GLY A 46 20.20 8.41 5.12
CA GLY A 46 20.80 8.41 3.78
C GLY A 46 20.76 7.05 3.06
N GLN A 47 19.96 6.09 3.54
CA GLN A 47 20.04 4.68 3.07
C GLN A 47 19.34 4.43 1.74
N SER A 48 18.35 5.25 1.38
CA SER A 48 17.55 5.13 0.16
C SER A 48 16.73 6.40 -0.09
N PRO A 49 16.35 6.72 -1.35
CA PRO A 49 15.44 7.84 -1.61
C PRO A 49 14.14 7.73 -0.80
N VAL A 50 13.66 8.89 -0.34
CA VAL A 50 12.38 9.01 0.38
C VAL A 50 11.42 9.84 -0.45
N ILE A 51 10.21 9.34 -0.61
CA ILE A 51 9.08 10.05 -1.21
C ILE A 51 7.99 10.17 -0.15
N ILE A 52 7.42 11.35 0.02
CA ILE A 52 6.25 11.58 0.84
C ILE A 52 5.10 11.95 -0.08
N VAL A 53 4.02 11.18 0.01
CA VAL A 53 2.77 11.50 -0.68
C VAL A 53 1.83 12.19 0.30
N GLN A 54 1.56 13.46 0.06
CA GLN A 54 0.71 14.29 0.92
C GLN A 54 -0.35 15.02 0.09
N ALA A 55 -1.27 15.67 0.78
CA ALA A 55 -2.29 16.45 0.10
C ALA A 55 -1.77 17.80 -0.40
N THR A 56 -2.37 18.33 -1.46
CA THR A 56 -2.03 19.65 -2.05
C THR A 56 -2.25 20.82 -1.08
N ASP A 57 -3.16 20.66 -0.12
CA ASP A 57 -3.45 21.65 0.93
C ASP A 57 -2.47 21.61 2.12
N VAL A 58 -1.48 20.71 2.10
CA VAL A 58 -0.48 20.56 3.15
C VAL A 58 0.83 21.22 2.76
N ASP A 59 1.21 22.26 3.51
CA ASP A 59 2.50 22.94 3.41
C ASP A 59 3.50 22.39 4.45
N SER A 60 3.67 21.07 4.46
CA SER A 60 4.73 20.40 5.22
C SER A 60 5.84 19.97 4.28
N ARG A 61 7.09 20.24 4.65
CA ARG A 61 8.27 19.80 3.91
C ARG A 61 9.19 19.03 4.85
N ALA A 62 9.27 17.72 4.62
CA ALA A 62 10.27 16.93 5.32
C ALA A 62 11.66 17.16 4.68
N PRO A 63 12.72 17.22 5.48
CA PRO A 63 14.08 17.29 4.94
C PRO A 63 14.41 16.01 4.16
N ASN A 64 15.23 16.14 3.12
CA ASN A 64 15.79 15.03 2.35
C ASN A 64 14.76 14.05 1.75
N ALA A 65 13.53 14.53 1.52
CA ALA A 65 12.46 13.77 0.88
C ALA A 65 11.92 14.52 -0.34
N GLU A 66 11.59 13.78 -1.39
CA GLU A 66 10.76 14.28 -2.47
C GLU A 66 9.29 14.29 -2.01
N THR A 67 8.56 15.36 -2.33
CA THR A 67 7.13 15.45 -2.02
C THR A 67 6.30 15.28 -3.29
N ILE A 68 5.32 14.39 -3.24
CA ILE A 68 4.24 14.28 -4.21
C ILE A 68 2.99 14.85 -3.55
N ALA A 69 2.45 15.92 -4.14
CA ALA A 69 1.19 16.51 -3.72
C ALA A 69 0.04 15.95 -4.59
N LEU A 70 -1.02 15.46 -3.95
CA LEU A 70 -2.23 14.95 -4.60
C LEU A 70 -3.48 15.60 -4.01
N GLU A 71 -4.54 15.73 -4.80
CA GLU A 71 -5.82 16.18 -4.29
C GLU A 71 -6.44 15.13 -3.35
N ARG A 72 -7.10 15.57 -2.29
CA ARG A 72 -7.87 14.68 -1.43
C ARG A 72 -9.26 14.44 -2.02
N GLN A 73 -9.75 13.24 -1.82
CA GLN A 73 -11.16 12.91 -1.97
C GLN A 73 -11.98 13.60 -0.87
N GLU A 74 -13.31 13.68 -1.05
CA GLU A 74 -14.23 14.30 -0.07
C GLU A 74 -14.13 13.71 1.34
N ASN A 75 -13.75 12.43 1.43
CA ASN A 75 -13.51 11.72 2.70
C ASN A 75 -12.16 12.07 3.35
N GLY A 76 -11.43 13.07 2.83
CA GLY A 76 -10.12 13.50 3.31
C GLY A 76 -8.96 12.54 3.01
N CYS A 77 -9.19 11.51 2.19
CA CYS A 77 -8.19 10.50 1.85
C CYS A 77 -7.51 10.83 0.52
N LEU A 78 -6.31 10.30 0.31
CA LEU A 78 -5.70 10.30 -1.02
C LEU A 78 -6.16 9.05 -1.77
N GLU A 79 -6.50 9.21 -3.04
CA GLU A 79 -6.98 8.12 -3.88
C GLU A 79 -5.83 7.16 -4.26
N VAL A 80 -6.07 5.86 -4.15
CA VAL A 80 -5.02 4.85 -4.36
C VAL A 80 -4.54 4.84 -5.81
N SER A 81 -5.44 5.00 -6.79
CA SER A 81 -5.06 5.08 -8.20
C SER A 81 -4.13 6.24 -8.50
N ASP A 82 -4.34 7.38 -7.86
CA ASP A 82 -3.55 8.60 -8.09
C ASP A 82 -2.15 8.45 -7.48
N ILE A 83 -2.08 7.85 -6.28
CA ILE A 83 -0.81 7.45 -5.67
C ILE A 83 -0.05 6.52 -6.64
N LEU A 84 -0.70 5.49 -7.16
CA LEU A 84 -0.07 4.50 -8.02
C LEU A 84 0.39 5.09 -9.37
N CYS A 85 -0.41 5.92 -10.05
CA CYS A 85 0.01 6.57 -11.30
C CYS A 85 1.15 7.57 -11.03
N ALA A 86 1.13 8.31 -9.92
CA ALA A 86 2.23 9.21 -9.55
C ALA A 86 3.55 8.48 -9.25
N LEU A 87 3.50 7.31 -8.60
CA LEU A 87 4.67 6.47 -8.35
C LEU A 87 5.16 5.77 -9.64
N SER A 88 4.24 5.30 -10.48
CA SER A 88 4.55 4.71 -11.79
C SER A 88 5.27 5.71 -12.70
N GLY A 89 4.83 6.97 -12.74
CA GLY A 89 5.48 8.05 -13.48
C GLY A 89 6.93 8.33 -13.04
N ARG A 90 7.34 7.85 -11.86
CA ARG A 90 8.72 7.89 -11.33
C ARG A 90 9.49 6.60 -11.56
N GLY A 91 8.95 5.69 -12.36
CA GLY A 91 9.56 4.39 -12.67
C GLY A 91 9.36 3.33 -11.58
N LEU A 92 8.54 3.58 -10.55
CA LEU A 92 8.28 2.61 -9.49
C LEU A 92 7.18 1.62 -9.93
N LYS A 93 7.60 0.52 -10.55
CA LYS A 93 6.69 -0.48 -11.14
C LYS A 93 6.31 -1.63 -10.21
N THR A 94 7.05 -1.82 -9.12
CA THR A 94 6.80 -2.87 -8.14
C THR A 94 6.77 -2.25 -6.76
N ILE A 95 5.63 -2.42 -6.09
CA ILE A 95 5.36 -1.80 -4.81
C ILE A 95 5.05 -2.90 -3.81
N LEU A 96 5.87 -2.97 -2.76
CA LEU A 96 5.51 -3.66 -1.53
C LEU A 96 4.84 -2.65 -0.62
N VAL A 97 3.55 -2.86 -0.33
CA VAL A 97 2.80 -2.10 0.67
C VAL A 97 2.92 -2.84 2.00
N GLU A 98 3.51 -2.17 2.98
CA GLU A 98 3.65 -2.65 4.35
C GLU A 98 3.01 -1.61 5.29
N GLY A 99 2.74 -2.00 6.53
CA GLY A 99 2.32 -1.08 7.57
C GLY A 99 0.84 -1.19 7.92
N GLY A 100 0.35 -0.21 8.68
CA GLY A 100 -0.87 -0.33 9.46
C GLY A 100 -2.12 -0.72 8.66
N ALA A 101 -3.05 -1.39 9.34
CA ALA A 101 -4.28 -1.95 8.80
C ALA A 101 -5.05 -1.02 7.85
N CYS A 102 -5.08 0.29 8.13
CA CYS A 102 -5.73 1.29 7.29
C CYS A 102 -5.15 1.35 5.88
N THR A 103 -3.82 1.36 5.72
CA THR A 103 -3.16 1.45 4.42
C THR A 103 -3.44 0.20 3.60
N ILE A 104 -3.21 -0.97 4.18
CA ILE A 104 -3.46 -2.26 3.52
C ILE A 104 -4.93 -2.36 3.10
N SER A 105 -5.85 -2.05 4.01
CA SER A 105 -7.30 -2.10 3.73
C SER A 105 -7.72 -1.17 2.60
N ARG A 106 -7.11 0.02 2.49
CA ARG A 106 -7.39 0.94 1.38
C ARG A 106 -6.96 0.39 0.03
N PHE A 107 -5.76 -0.19 -0.06
CA PHE A 107 -5.28 -0.81 -1.29
C PHE A 107 -6.16 -2.00 -1.70
N ILE A 108 -6.59 -2.83 -0.74
CA ILE A 108 -7.52 -3.92 -0.99
C ILE A 108 -8.88 -3.39 -1.45
N ASN A 109 -9.46 -2.40 -0.74
CA ASN A 109 -10.75 -1.83 -1.07
C ASN A 109 -10.77 -1.13 -2.44
N ALA A 110 -9.64 -0.56 -2.86
CA ALA A 110 -9.48 0.04 -4.19
C ALA A 110 -9.32 -1.01 -5.31
N GLY A 111 -9.19 -2.30 -4.97
CA GLY A 111 -8.90 -3.36 -5.95
C GLY A 111 -7.50 -3.25 -6.55
N CYS A 112 -6.58 -2.53 -5.89
CA CYS A 112 -5.24 -2.25 -6.38
C CYS A 112 -4.18 -3.16 -5.72
N ILE A 113 -4.50 -4.45 -5.58
CA ILE A 113 -3.55 -5.46 -5.12
C ILE A 113 -3.45 -6.60 -6.13
N ASP A 114 -2.23 -6.95 -6.48
CA ASP A 114 -1.94 -8.13 -7.28
C ASP A 114 -1.78 -9.38 -6.42
N ARG A 115 -1.16 -9.22 -5.25
CA ARG A 115 -0.75 -10.31 -4.36
C ARG A 115 -0.81 -9.86 -2.91
N LEU A 116 -1.21 -10.73 -2.01
CA LEU A 116 -1.27 -10.48 -0.57
C LEU A 116 -0.54 -11.60 0.18
N HIS A 117 0.48 -11.24 0.96
CA HIS A 117 1.14 -12.16 1.89
C HIS A 117 0.51 -12.02 3.27
N VAL A 118 -0.04 -13.13 3.80
CA VAL A 118 -0.61 -13.19 5.15
C VAL A 118 0.20 -14.16 5.98
N ALA A 119 0.98 -13.64 6.93
CA ALA A 119 1.70 -14.45 7.90
C ALA A 119 0.83 -14.68 9.15
N VAL A 120 0.66 -15.94 9.54
CA VAL A 120 -0.09 -16.36 10.73
C VAL A 120 0.85 -17.06 11.69
N ALA A 121 1.11 -16.42 12.81
CA ALA A 121 1.86 -17.00 13.93
C ALA A 121 0.89 -17.77 14.86
N PRO A 122 1.28 -18.92 15.42
CA PRO A 122 0.49 -19.67 16.39
C PRO A 122 0.55 -19.02 17.79
N LEU A 123 0.17 -17.74 17.89
CA LEU A 123 0.26 -16.91 19.10
C LEU A 123 -1.11 -16.34 19.49
N ILE A 124 -1.40 -16.32 20.79
CA ILE A 124 -2.61 -15.70 21.35
C ILE A 124 -2.20 -14.42 22.08
N ILE A 125 -2.62 -13.26 21.56
CA ILE A 125 -2.25 -11.93 22.08
C ILE A 125 -3.39 -11.20 22.82
N GLY A 126 -4.57 -11.82 22.93
CA GLY A 126 -5.76 -11.16 23.46
C GLY A 126 -6.37 -10.19 22.44
N ALA A 127 -6.95 -9.09 22.91
CA ALA A 127 -7.57 -8.08 22.05
C ALA A 127 -6.50 -7.20 21.37
N GLY A 128 -6.72 -6.91 20.08
CA GLY A 128 -5.83 -6.08 19.29
C GLY A 128 -6.55 -5.41 18.13
N PRO A 129 -5.89 -4.49 17.42
CA PRO A 129 -6.45 -3.88 16.22
C PRO A 129 -6.68 -4.95 15.14
N ALA A 130 -7.75 -4.80 14.37
CA ALA A 130 -7.97 -5.65 13.20
C ALA A 130 -6.87 -5.39 12.16
N GLY A 131 -6.33 -6.46 11.57
CA GLY A 131 -5.28 -6.36 10.54
C GLY A 131 -5.79 -5.83 9.20
N ILE A 132 -7.05 -6.13 8.86
CA ILE A 132 -7.74 -5.66 7.65
C ILE A 132 -9.17 -5.30 8.03
N THR A 133 -9.65 -4.13 7.59
CA THR A 133 -11.00 -3.63 7.81
C THR A 133 -11.57 -3.14 6.47
N LEU A 134 -12.52 -3.89 5.92
CA LEU A 134 -13.20 -3.56 4.66
C LEU A 134 -14.69 -3.29 4.90
N PRO A 135 -15.37 -2.58 4.00
CA PRO A 135 -16.82 -2.49 4.01
C PRO A 135 -17.47 -3.90 4.02
N PRO A 136 -18.64 -4.06 4.65
CA PRO A 136 -19.34 -5.34 4.65
C PRO A 136 -19.78 -5.73 3.23
N ILE A 137 -19.88 -7.04 2.99
CA ILE A 137 -20.50 -7.61 1.79
C ILE A 137 -21.90 -8.12 2.14
N ASP A 138 -22.83 -8.04 1.19
CA ASP A 138 -24.22 -8.49 1.38
C ASP A 138 -24.34 -10.02 1.23
N LYS A 139 -23.50 -10.62 0.38
CA LYS A 139 -23.54 -12.04 0.04
C LYS A 139 -22.14 -12.63 0.04
N LEU A 140 -22.00 -13.86 0.53
CA LEU A 140 -20.72 -14.58 0.54
C LEU A 140 -20.15 -14.78 -0.87
N ALA A 141 -20.99 -14.83 -1.92
CA ALA A 141 -20.56 -14.90 -3.30
C ALA A 141 -19.74 -13.67 -3.76
N GLN A 142 -19.83 -12.54 -3.06
CA GLN A 142 -19.02 -11.34 -3.31
C GLN A 142 -17.64 -11.40 -2.65
N ALA A 143 -17.39 -12.42 -1.81
CA ALA A 143 -16.10 -12.56 -1.15
C ALA A 143 -15.00 -12.88 -2.16
N GLN A 144 -13.89 -12.16 -2.06
CA GLN A 144 -12.73 -12.41 -2.91
C GLN A 144 -12.04 -13.70 -2.48
N ARG A 145 -11.89 -14.64 -3.42
CA ARG A 145 -11.21 -15.92 -3.18
C ARG A 145 -10.01 -16.08 -4.12
N PRO A 146 -8.82 -15.63 -3.72
CA PRO A 146 -7.62 -15.72 -4.55
C PRO A 146 -7.10 -17.17 -4.63
N LYS A 147 -6.21 -17.43 -5.59
CA LYS A 147 -5.39 -18.65 -5.56
C LYS A 147 -4.37 -18.54 -4.44
N ILE A 148 -4.09 -19.64 -3.76
CA ILE A 148 -3.17 -19.64 -2.62
C ILE A 148 -2.05 -20.65 -2.82
N ASP A 149 -0.84 -20.23 -2.49
CA ASP A 149 0.27 -21.10 -2.10
C ASP A 149 0.51 -20.95 -0.60
N ILE A 150 0.99 -22.02 0.05
CA ILE A 150 1.22 -22.04 1.50
C ILE A 150 2.69 -22.37 1.75
N TYR A 151 3.34 -21.55 2.56
CA TYR A 151 4.73 -21.71 2.95
C TYR A 151 4.83 -21.86 4.46
N ASP A 152 5.39 -22.98 4.91
CA ASP A 152 5.82 -23.15 6.30
C ASP A 152 7.22 -22.55 6.46
N ILE A 153 7.33 -21.51 7.30
CA ILE A 153 8.61 -20.84 7.59
C ILE A 153 9.15 -21.21 8.98
N GLY A 154 8.66 -22.29 9.58
CA GLY A 154 9.09 -22.85 10.85
C GLY A 154 8.37 -22.26 12.06
N SER A 155 8.38 -20.93 12.23
CA SER A 155 7.65 -20.27 13.32
C SER A 155 6.20 -19.96 12.96
N ASP A 156 5.97 -19.61 11.69
CA ASP A 156 4.69 -19.11 11.18
C ASP A 156 4.33 -19.82 9.87
N ILE A 157 3.06 -19.69 9.47
CA ILE A 157 2.60 -20.06 8.13
C ILE A 157 2.36 -18.80 7.32
N VAL A 158 2.90 -18.73 6.11
CA VAL A 158 2.65 -17.65 5.15
C VAL A 158 1.71 -18.15 4.06
N PHE A 159 0.56 -17.50 3.95
CA PHE A 159 -0.35 -17.65 2.81
C PHE A 159 0.01 -16.63 1.74
N ASP A 160 0.27 -17.11 0.55
CA ASP A 160 0.58 -16.33 -0.64
C ASP A 160 -0.63 -16.29 -1.56
N CYS A 161 -1.40 -15.21 -1.45
CA CYS A 161 -2.67 -15.04 -2.12
C CYS A 161 -2.49 -14.25 -3.42
N ASP A 162 -2.66 -14.91 -4.57
CA ASP A 162 -2.62 -14.28 -5.90
C ASP A 162 -4.02 -13.84 -6.35
N PHE A 163 -4.19 -12.52 -6.49
CA PHE A 163 -5.41 -11.87 -6.97
C PHE A 163 -5.36 -11.62 -8.48
N ARG A 164 -4.21 -11.81 -9.13
CA ARG A 164 -4.09 -11.81 -10.59
C ARG A 164 -4.71 -13.11 -11.10
N ARG A 165 -5.98 -13.03 -11.53
CA ARG A 165 -6.83 -14.13 -12.04
C ARG A 165 -7.60 -14.89 -10.96
N SER A 166 -8.60 -14.23 -10.35
CA SER A 166 -9.80 -14.94 -9.90
C SER A 166 -10.78 -15.05 -11.08
N PRO A 167 -11.11 -16.27 -11.57
CA PRO A 167 -12.03 -16.46 -12.70
C PRO A 167 -13.45 -15.95 -12.46
N ASP A 168 -13.86 -15.79 -11.20
CA ASP A 168 -15.27 -15.63 -10.85
C ASP A 168 -15.77 -14.19 -10.70
N LEU A 169 -14.88 -13.19 -10.71
CA LEU A 169 -15.29 -11.77 -10.62
C LEU A 169 -15.57 -11.12 -12.00
N ALA A 170 -15.10 -11.72 -13.10
CA ALA A 170 -15.35 -11.21 -14.45
C ALA A 170 -16.74 -11.60 -15.01
N ALA A 171 -17.49 -12.47 -14.32
CA ALA A 171 -18.77 -12.99 -14.80
C ALA A 171 -19.99 -12.30 -14.17
N ASP A 172 -19.80 -11.42 -13.18
CA ASP A 172 -20.89 -10.61 -12.62
C ASP A 172 -21.02 -9.30 -13.41
N PRO A 173 -22.17 -9.03 -14.08
CA PRO A 173 -22.39 -7.75 -14.76
C PRO A 173 -22.37 -6.53 -13.81
N ALA A 174 -22.41 -6.72 -12.49
CA ALA A 174 -22.17 -5.67 -11.50
C ALA A 174 -20.68 -5.27 -11.36
N TYR A 175 -19.76 -6.11 -11.85
CA TYR A 175 -18.32 -5.84 -11.90
C TYR A 175 -17.92 -5.44 -13.34
N ARG A 176 -18.52 -4.37 -13.84
CA ARG A 176 -17.91 -3.61 -14.95
C ARG A 176 -16.79 -2.76 -14.37
N ASP A 177 -15.58 -3.23 -14.60
CA ASP A 177 -14.34 -2.52 -14.29
C ASP A 177 -14.14 -1.36 -15.28
N ASP A 178 -14.88 -0.26 -15.09
CA ASP A 178 -14.67 1.03 -15.79
C ASP A 178 -13.53 1.86 -15.16
N ARG A 179 -12.74 1.25 -14.25
CA ARG A 179 -11.66 1.95 -13.51
C ARG A 179 -10.27 1.32 -13.65
N ARG A 180 -10.09 0.33 -14.52
CA ARG A 180 -8.76 -0.02 -15.04
C ARG A 180 -8.18 1.18 -15.77
N ALA A 181 -7.21 1.83 -15.13
CA ALA A 181 -5.96 2.39 -15.66
C ALA A 181 -5.87 2.93 -17.11
N ASP A 182 -6.95 3.35 -17.76
CA ASP A 182 -6.92 4.00 -19.08
C ASP A 182 -6.65 5.52 -18.98
N ARG A 183 -6.16 6.00 -17.82
CA ARG A 183 -5.76 7.41 -17.61
C ARG A 183 -4.26 7.63 -17.46
N CYS A 184 -3.45 6.60 -17.65
CA CYS A 184 -1.98 6.69 -17.55
C CYS A 184 -1.36 6.19 -18.88
N ASP A 185 -1.92 6.57 -20.03
CA ASP A 185 -1.27 6.44 -21.36
C ASP A 185 -0.72 7.81 -21.81
N PRO A 186 0.60 8.04 -21.79
CA PRO A 186 1.21 9.24 -22.35
C PRO A 186 1.31 9.23 -23.89
N SER A 187 0.67 8.28 -24.58
CA SER A 187 0.70 8.15 -26.05
C SER A 187 -0.51 8.74 -26.78
N ALA A 188 -1.49 9.33 -26.07
CA ALA A 188 -2.76 9.75 -26.67
C ALA A 188 -2.82 11.21 -27.17
N GLU A 189 -1.67 11.88 -27.33
CA GLU A 189 -1.58 13.17 -28.04
C GLU A 189 -0.34 13.20 -28.95
N VAL A 190 -0.46 12.60 -30.14
CA VAL A 190 0.22 13.02 -31.39
C VAL A 190 -0.72 12.77 -32.57
#